data_AF-A0A812ZMS3-F1
#
_entry.id   AF-A0A812ZMS3-F1
#
_cell.length_a   1.000
_cell.length_b   1.000
_cell.length_c   1.000
_cell.angle_alpha   90.00
_cell.angle_beta   90.00
_cell.angle_gamma   90.00
#
_symmetry.space_group_name_H-M   'P 1'
#
loop_
_entity.id
_entity.type
_entity.pdbx_description
1 polymer ?
#
loop_
_entity_poly.entity_id
_entity_poly.type
_entity_poly.pdbx_seq_one_letter_code
_entity_poly.pdbx_strand_id
1 'polypeptide(L)'
;FLHICESADDLVLQSQMQRELGRRTGTCFQRCVGQDASNAMWSTTYDIDQKFGTNYHQRFQDFMKMAQSKNLVLGGAMTDVKGDRSLNPSQQEDPDLFVRVAERRPNGGIVLRGCKAHQTGNLNSHWMILMPGSKMETADKDYAVSCAVPVDAPGITYIYGRQSCDLRAMEPGDIDQGNAKFGGQETMTIFEDVYVPPEYVFMDGEVDFTQSLVERFTAYHRRSYVCKAGLGDVMLGAAATVADYNGVAKASHIKDKLVEIAYLNENIAGTAMASSYGGKATPSGNFLPDVMMANICKHNVTKLPYEISRLAQDLAGGLIVTLPADKEFRNDVAGPMLEKYLKGKKGVTVENRRRILRLIENMTMGRNAVGYL
;
A
#
# COMPACT_ATOMS: atom_id res chain seq x y z
N PHE A 1 12.63 -6.07 -2.57
CA PHE A 1 11.78 -5.87 -1.37
C PHE A 1 12.53 -5.98 -0.05
N LEU A 2 13.52 -6.87 0.13
CA LEU A 2 14.27 -7.00 1.40
C LEU A 2 15.64 -6.31 1.41
N HIS A 3 15.98 -5.61 0.33
CA HIS A 3 17.25 -4.91 0.17
C HIS A 3 17.24 -3.59 0.97
N ILE A 4 18.37 -3.30 1.63
CA ILE A 4 18.65 -2.00 2.24
C ILE A 4 19.37 -1.18 1.17
N CYS A 5 18.85 -0.03 0.76
CA CYS A 5 19.38 0.75 -0.37
C CYS A 5 20.82 1.20 -0.10
N GLU A 6 21.75 0.85 -0.99
CA GLU A 6 23.16 1.21 -0.87
C GLU A 6 23.54 2.38 -1.81
N SER A 7 22.60 2.80 -2.66
CA SER A 7 22.78 3.89 -3.62
C SER A 7 21.46 4.56 -4.01
N ALA A 8 21.55 5.72 -4.69
CA ALA A 8 20.40 6.34 -5.33
C ALA A 8 19.84 5.46 -6.47
N ASP A 9 20.71 4.71 -7.16
CA ASP A 9 20.29 3.77 -8.20
C ASP A 9 19.42 2.64 -7.63
N ASP A 10 19.70 2.16 -6.42
CA ASP A 10 18.82 1.21 -5.74
C ASP A 10 17.42 1.80 -5.51
N LEU A 11 17.32 3.07 -5.08
CA LEU A 11 16.02 3.74 -4.92
C LEU A 11 15.27 3.82 -6.26
N VAL A 12 15.98 4.06 -7.36
CA VAL A 12 15.44 4.08 -8.72
C VAL A 12 14.94 2.69 -9.13
N LEU A 13 15.73 1.64 -8.91
CA LEU A 13 15.35 0.26 -9.20
C LEU A 13 14.10 -0.17 -8.42
N GLN A 14 13.96 0.31 -7.17
CA GLN A 14 12.74 0.11 -6.41
C GLN A 14 11.52 0.75 -7.08
N SER A 15 11.65 2.00 -7.51
CA SER A 15 10.58 2.73 -8.18
C SER A 15 10.17 2.07 -9.52
N GLN A 16 11.15 1.60 -10.29
CA GLN A 16 10.91 0.84 -11.53
C GLN A 16 10.20 -0.50 -11.26
N MET A 17 10.69 -1.27 -10.29
CA MET A 17 10.06 -2.53 -9.88
C MET A 17 8.60 -2.32 -9.43
N GLN A 18 8.34 -1.26 -8.66
CA GLN A 18 7.00 -0.95 -8.16
C GLN A 18 6.02 -0.56 -9.28
N ARG A 19 6.45 0.24 -10.26
CA ARG A 19 5.62 0.55 -11.45
C ARG A 19 5.32 -0.72 -12.25
N GLU A 20 6.34 -1.55 -12.47
CA GLU A 20 6.19 -2.80 -13.22
C GLU A 20 5.23 -3.77 -12.53
N LEU A 21 5.32 -3.93 -11.21
CA LEU A 21 4.37 -4.76 -10.46
C LEU A 21 2.96 -4.19 -10.54
N GLY A 22 2.81 -2.87 -10.50
CA GLY A 22 1.52 -2.22 -10.73
C GLY A 22 0.91 -2.58 -12.08
N ARG A 23 1.71 -2.62 -13.16
CA ARG A 23 1.27 -3.06 -14.50
C ARG A 23 0.85 -4.53 -14.54
N ARG A 24 1.58 -5.39 -13.83
CA ARG A 24 1.34 -6.84 -13.82
C ARG A 24 0.12 -7.25 -13.03
N THR A 25 -0.23 -6.50 -11.99
CA THR A 25 -1.27 -6.91 -11.05
C THR A 25 -2.50 -6.02 -11.06
N GLY A 26 -2.39 -4.74 -11.46
CA GLY A 26 -3.49 -3.77 -11.39
C GLY A 26 -4.01 -3.57 -9.95
N THR A 27 -3.17 -3.80 -8.93
CA THR A 27 -3.58 -3.72 -7.52
C THR A 27 -2.40 -3.45 -6.57
N CYS A 28 -2.68 -3.33 -5.28
CA CYS A 28 -1.65 -3.27 -4.24
C CYS A 28 -1.00 -4.65 -4.01
N PHE A 29 0.31 -4.74 -4.24
CA PHE A 29 1.12 -5.96 -4.02
C PHE A 29 1.80 -6.02 -2.64
N GLN A 30 1.44 -5.10 -1.73
CA GLN A 30 1.66 -5.15 -0.28
C GLN A 30 3.12 -5.07 0.25
N ARG A 31 4.13 -5.64 -0.44
CA ARG A 31 5.51 -5.74 0.09
C ARG A 31 6.30 -4.44 0.17
N CYS A 32 5.84 -3.34 -0.43
CA CYS A 32 6.54 -2.05 -0.35
C CYS A 32 6.58 -1.48 1.07
N VAL A 33 5.55 -1.72 1.90
CA VAL A 33 5.50 -1.18 3.26
C VAL A 33 6.62 -1.75 4.14
N GLY A 34 6.88 -3.06 4.08
CA GLY A 34 7.98 -3.68 4.82
C GLY A 34 9.35 -3.28 4.29
N GLN A 35 9.48 -3.09 2.97
CA GLN A 35 10.71 -2.58 2.36
C GLN A 35 11.06 -1.17 2.86
N ASP A 36 10.07 -0.27 2.86
CA ASP A 36 10.24 1.12 3.28
C ASP A 36 10.45 1.21 4.80
N ALA A 37 9.73 0.39 5.59
CA ALA A 37 9.97 0.24 7.03
C ALA A 37 11.39 -0.23 7.33
N SER A 38 11.89 -1.22 6.58
CA SER A 38 13.23 -1.76 6.82
C SER A 38 14.32 -0.72 6.58
N ASN A 39 14.19 0.07 5.51
CA ASN A 39 15.15 1.12 5.18
C ASN A 39 15.10 2.31 6.15
N ALA A 40 13.91 2.67 6.64
CA ALA A 40 13.77 3.69 7.67
C ALA A 40 14.41 3.22 8.99
N MET A 41 14.03 2.03 9.46
CA MET A 41 14.54 1.43 10.70
C MET A 41 16.05 1.22 10.69
N TRP A 42 16.64 0.87 9.55
CA TRP A 42 18.09 0.72 9.41
C TRP A 42 18.84 1.97 9.88
N SER A 43 18.47 3.14 9.33
CA SER A 43 19.09 4.41 9.70
C SER A 43 18.68 4.91 11.07
N THR A 44 17.43 4.69 11.49
CA THR A 44 16.93 5.16 12.78
C THR A 44 17.60 4.42 13.94
N THR A 45 17.71 3.10 13.88
CA THR A 45 18.37 2.29 14.92
C THR A 45 19.83 2.67 15.10
N TYR A 46 20.53 2.96 13.99
CA TYR A 46 21.90 3.46 14.03
C TYR A 46 22.00 4.76 14.83
N ASP A 47 21.16 5.75 14.53
CA ASP A 47 21.22 7.05 15.21
C ASP A 47 20.85 6.95 16.70
N ILE A 48 19.91 6.06 17.05
CA ILE A 48 19.57 5.79 18.46
C ILE A 48 20.80 5.24 19.19
N ASP A 49 21.45 4.23 18.62
CA ASP A 49 22.66 3.62 19.21
C ASP A 49 23.79 4.64 19.36
N GLN A 50 23.98 5.56 18.40
CA GLN A 50 24.99 6.62 18.50
C GLN A 50 24.73 7.57 19.68
N LYS A 51 23.47 7.87 19.99
CA LYS A 51 23.12 8.80 21.08
C LYS A 51 23.08 8.12 22.44
N PHE A 52 22.50 6.92 22.52
CA PHE A 52 22.16 6.27 23.79
C PHE A 52 23.06 5.07 24.14
N GLY A 53 23.96 4.64 23.24
CA GLY A 53 24.82 3.47 23.47
C GLY A 53 24.03 2.15 23.54
N THR A 54 22.85 2.11 22.93
CA THR A 54 22.02 0.91 22.79
C THR A 54 22.63 -0.04 21.74
N ASN A 55 21.95 -1.18 21.51
CA ASN A 55 22.39 -2.19 20.53
C ASN A 55 21.25 -2.54 19.55
N TYR A 56 20.39 -1.58 19.23
CA TYR A 56 19.23 -1.80 18.38
C TYR A 56 19.62 -2.03 16.93
N HIS A 57 20.68 -1.37 16.45
CA HIS A 57 21.13 -1.50 15.07
C HIS A 57 21.66 -2.91 14.80
N GLN A 58 22.47 -3.47 15.71
CA GLN A 58 22.94 -4.86 15.58
C GLN A 58 21.78 -5.86 15.57
N ARG A 59 20.81 -5.70 16.48
CA ARG A 59 19.59 -6.53 16.52
C ARG A 59 18.81 -6.44 15.21
N PHE A 60 18.65 -5.22 14.69
CA PHE A 60 17.95 -4.99 13.43
C PHE A 60 18.72 -5.60 12.23
N GLN A 61 20.05 -5.50 12.20
CA GLN A 61 20.89 -6.16 11.21
C GLN A 61 20.71 -7.68 11.22
N ASP A 62 20.68 -8.29 12.39
CA ASP A 62 20.52 -9.73 12.53
C ASP A 62 19.10 -10.20 12.12
N PHE A 63 18.08 -9.41 12.45
CA PHE A 63 16.72 -9.61 11.93
C PHE A 63 16.68 -9.52 10.39
N MET A 64 17.34 -8.52 9.80
CA MET A 64 17.38 -8.36 8.34
C MET A 64 18.13 -9.49 7.64
N LYS A 65 19.26 -9.97 8.19
CA LYS A 65 19.96 -11.17 7.68
C LYS A 65 19.05 -12.40 7.67
N MET A 66 18.28 -12.59 8.74
CA MET A 66 17.29 -13.67 8.84
C MET A 66 16.19 -13.52 7.79
N ALA A 67 15.59 -12.33 7.66
CA ALA A 67 14.54 -12.08 6.68
C ALA A 67 15.03 -12.26 5.22
N GLN A 68 16.24 -11.80 4.91
CA GLN A 68 16.88 -11.93 3.60
C GLN A 68 17.20 -13.39 3.26
N SER A 69 17.87 -14.12 4.16
CA SER A 69 18.23 -15.52 3.95
C SER A 69 17.03 -16.44 3.72
N LYS A 70 15.87 -16.09 4.30
CA LYS A 70 14.62 -16.85 4.16
C LYS A 70 13.64 -16.24 3.15
N ASN A 71 13.99 -15.12 2.50
CA ASN A 71 13.14 -14.39 1.55
C ASN A 71 11.72 -14.08 2.09
N LEU A 72 11.63 -13.63 3.34
CA LEU A 72 10.36 -13.41 4.02
C LEU A 72 9.57 -12.21 3.49
N VAL A 73 8.27 -12.27 3.66
CA VAL A 73 7.38 -11.10 3.50
C VAL A 73 7.31 -10.36 4.83
N LEU A 74 7.69 -9.08 4.81
CA LEU A 74 7.61 -8.19 5.96
C LEU A 74 6.45 -7.20 5.78
N GLY A 75 5.58 -7.13 6.77
CA GLY A 75 4.62 -6.04 6.95
C GLY A 75 5.27 -4.85 7.68
N GLY A 76 4.64 -3.69 7.58
CA GLY A 76 5.06 -2.48 8.29
C GLY A 76 3.85 -1.84 8.95
N ALA A 77 3.87 -1.77 10.27
CA ALA A 77 2.72 -1.42 11.09
C ALA A 77 2.95 -0.14 11.89
N MET A 78 2.67 0.99 11.25
CA MET A 78 2.87 2.32 11.83
C MET A 78 1.58 2.91 12.40
N THR A 79 0.49 2.90 11.62
CA THR A 79 -0.75 3.63 11.94
C THR A 79 -1.56 2.95 13.04
N ASP A 80 -1.69 3.60 14.19
CA ASP A 80 -2.63 3.25 15.27
C ASP A 80 -4.08 3.63 14.95
N VAL A 81 -5.03 3.30 15.84
CA VAL A 81 -6.44 3.73 15.73
C VAL A 81 -6.67 5.20 16.13
N LYS A 82 -5.78 5.75 16.97
CA LYS A 82 -5.58 7.19 17.30
C LYS A 82 -6.64 7.94 18.10
N GLY A 83 -7.80 7.34 18.40
CA GLY A 83 -8.76 7.95 19.33
C GLY A 83 -9.17 9.39 19.01
N ASP A 84 -9.13 10.28 19.99
CA ASP A 84 -9.29 11.73 19.75
C ASP A 84 -8.05 12.26 19.05
N ARG A 85 -8.22 12.74 17.81
CA ARG A 85 -7.11 13.22 16.96
C ARG A 85 -6.48 14.52 17.46
N SER A 86 -7.09 15.20 18.43
CA SER A 86 -6.55 16.42 19.04
C SER A 86 -5.62 16.16 20.23
N LEU A 87 -5.53 14.91 20.69
CA LEU A 87 -4.80 14.52 21.89
C LEU A 87 -3.59 13.64 21.55
N ASN A 88 -2.52 13.81 22.33
CA ASN A 88 -1.36 12.92 22.32
C ASN A 88 -1.71 11.52 22.88
N PRO A 89 -0.91 10.47 22.63
CA PRO A 89 -1.19 9.12 23.12
C PRO A 89 -1.40 9.03 24.64
N SER A 90 -0.55 9.67 25.44
CA SER A 90 -0.68 9.71 26.91
C SER A 90 -1.91 10.47 27.42
N GLN A 91 -2.60 11.20 26.56
CA GLN A 91 -3.79 12.00 26.89
C GLN A 91 -5.10 11.32 26.48
N GLN A 92 -5.03 10.20 25.77
CA GLN A 92 -6.22 9.44 25.39
C GLN A 92 -6.90 8.87 26.63
N GLU A 93 -8.23 8.84 26.63
CA GLU A 93 -9.02 8.22 27.72
C GLU A 93 -8.71 6.72 27.83
N ASP A 94 -8.62 6.04 26.68
CA ASP A 94 -8.15 4.66 26.58
C ASP A 94 -6.69 4.64 26.08
N PRO A 95 -5.74 4.17 26.91
CA PRO A 95 -4.32 4.14 26.55
C PRO A 95 -4.01 3.13 25.43
N ASP A 96 -4.92 2.22 25.07
CA ASP A 96 -4.69 1.20 24.06
C ASP A 96 -5.08 1.66 22.64
N LEU A 97 -5.54 2.92 22.48
CA LEU A 97 -5.80 3.56 21.18
C LEU A 97 -4.51 3.83 20.38
N PHE A 98 -3.36 3.69 21.03
CA PHE A 98 -2.03 3.61 20.43
C PHE A 98 -1.35 2.35 20.96
N VAL A 99 -0.61 1.64 20.11
CA VAL A 99 0.19 0.51 20.58
C VAL A 99 1.25 1.00 21.55
N ARG A 100 1.31 0.36 22.73
CA ARG A 100 2.24 0.69 23.80
C ARG A 100 2.89 -0.55 24.40
N VAL A 101 3.96 -0.31 25.13
CA VAL A 101 4.56 -1.29 26.05
C VAL A 101 3.70 -1.33 27.32
N ALA A 102 2.92 -2.41 27.47
CA ALA A 102 2.12 -2.65 28.68
C ALA A 102 2.96 -3.17 29.84
N GLU A 103 4.04 -3.90 29.54
CA GLU A 103 4.97 -4.42 30.54
C GLU A 103 6.38 -4.54 29.95
N ARG A 104 7.40 -4.18 30.73
CA ARG A 104 8.81 -4.47 30.43
C ARG A 104 9.29 -5.62 31.31
N ARG A 105 9.81 -6.69 30.71
CA ARG A 105 10.29 -7.88 31.42
C ARG A 105 11.73 -7.68 31.90
N PRO A 106 12.14 -8.31 33.02
CA PRO A 106 13.53 -8.24 33.50
C PRO A 106 14.59 -8.73 32.51
N ASN A 107 14.22 -9.60 31.57
CA ASN A 107 15.12 -10.10 30.52
C ASN A 107 15.28 -9.14 29.32
N GLY A 108 14.66 -7.95 29.37
CA GLY A 108 14.69 -6.95 28.30
C GLY A 108 13.64 -7.15 27.21
N GLY A 109 12.78 -8.18 27.31
CA GLY A 109 11.61 -8.30 26.44
C GLY A 109 10.47 -7.37 26.86
N ILE A 110 9.50 -7.18 25.98
CA ILE A 110 8.35 -6.28 26.19
C ILE A 110 7.03 -7.01 25.93
N VAL A 111 5.96 -6.53 26.52
CA VAL A 111 4.58 -6.96 26.24
C VAL A 111 3.82 -5.80 25.62
N LEU A 112 3.24 -6.03 24.45
CA LEU A 112 2.54 -5.03 23.68
C LEU A 112 1.03 -5.12 23.88
N ARG A 113 0.38 -3.95 23.95
CA ARG A 113 -1.08 -3.83 23.90
C ARG A 113 -1.50 -2.66 23.01
N GLY A 114 -2.61 -2.82 22.29
CA GLY A 114 -3.22 -1.78 21.46
C GLY A 114 -3.66 -2.29 20.09
N CYS A 115 -3.86 -1.37 19.14
CA CYS A 115 -4.32 -1.74 17.80
C CYS A 115 -3.67 -0.91 16.68
N LYS A 116 -3.20 -1.60 15.64
CA LYS A 116 -2.77 -0.99 14.37
C LYS A 116 -3.89 -1.11 13.33
N ALA A 117 -4.23 -0.01 12.69
CA ALA A 117 -5.31 0.09 11.70
C ALA A 117 -4.77 0.08 10.26
N HIS A 118 -5.62 -0.31 9.30
CA HIS A 118 -5.35 -0.25 7.86
C HIS A 118 -4.09 -1.03 7.42
N GLN A 119 -3.83 -2.15 8.10
CA GLN A 119 -2.59 -2.90 7.92
C GLN A 119 -2.62 -3.70 6.63
N THR A 120 -1.90 -3.19 5.63
CA THR A 120 -1.89 -3.74 4.28
C THR A 120 -1.08 -5.04 4.24
N GLY A 121 -1.74 -6.15 3.92
CA GLY A 121 -1.07 -7.45 3.71
C GLY A 121 -0.45 -8.08 4.97
N ASN A 122 -0.79 -7.63 6.18
CA ASN A 122 -0.25 -8.23 7.41
C ASN A 122 -0.64 -9.72 7.54
N LEU A 123 -1.88 -10.10 7.19
CA LEU A 123 -2.31 -11.50 7.24
C LEU A 123 -1.56 -12.39 6.24
N ASN A 124 -1.00 -11.80 5.18
CA ASN A 124 -0.23 -12.49 4.15
C ASN A 124 1.30 -12.30 4.33
N SER A 125 1.73 -11.75 5.47
CA SER A 125 3.14 -11.54 5.82
C SER A 125 3.68 -12.68 6.69
N HIS A 126 4.99 -12.73 6.90
CA HIS A 126 5.60 -13.66 7.87
C HIS A 126 5.91 -12.94 9.19
N TRP A 127 6.34 -11.69 9.08
CA TRP A 127 6.63 -10.80 10.21
C TRP A 127 6.05 -9.42 9.93
N MET A 128 5.82 -8.64 10.98
CA MET A 128 5.49 -7.23 10.89
C MET A 128 6.46 -6.39 11.72
N ILE A 129 6.93 -5.28 11.14
CA ILE A 129 7.74 -4.28 11.85
C ILE A 129 6.77 -3.24 12.41
N LEU A 130 6.56 -3.23 13.73
CA LEU A 130 5.77 -2.21 14.40
C LEU A 130 6.60 -0.95 14.57
N MET A 131 5.98 0.22 14.36
CA MET A 131 6.61 1.52 14.52
C MET A 131 5.63 2.50 15.20
N PRO A 132 6.14 3.52 15.92
CA PRO A 132 5.30 4.62 16.39
C PRO A 132 4.78 5.45 15.20
N GLY A 133 3.54 5.92 15.29
CA GLY A 133 2.83 6.61 14.20
C GLY A 133 2.89 8.13 14.19
N SER A 134 3.55 8.75 15.17
CA SER A 134 3.62 10.20 15.35
C SER A 134 4.89 10.59 16.12
N LYS A 135 5.14 11.91 16.17
CA LYS A 135 6.05 12.47 17.17
C LYS A 135 5.50 12.15 18.56
N MET A 136 6.37 11.70 19.46
CA MET A 136 6.08 11.42 20.85
C MET A 136 6.78 12.43 21.75
N GLU A 137 6.15 12.77 22.87
CA GLU A 137 6.76 13.55 23.95
C GLU A 137 7.25 12.62 25.06
N THR A 138 7.97 13.16 26.06
CA THR A 138 8.47 12.38 27.20
C THR A 138 7.35 11.63 27.95
N ALA A 139 6.15 12.21 28.03
CA ALA A 139 4.98 11.58 28.62
C ALA A 139 4.48 10.36 27.82
N ASP A 140 4.81 10.30 26.53
CA ASP A 140 4.42 9.22 25.62
C ASP A 140 5.48 8.11 25.51
N LYS A 141 6.42 8.02 26.48
CA LYS A 141 7.55 7.09 26.44
C LYS A 141 7.13 5.64 26.16
N ASP A 142 6.01 5.18 26.72
CA ASP A 142 5.52 3.80 26.53
C ASP A 142 4.99 3.52 25.12
N TYR A 143 4.75 4.56 24.32
CA TYR A 143 4.31 4.47 22.92
C TYR A 143 5.47 4.60 21.92
N ALA A 144 6.65 5.04 22.38
CA ALA A 144 7.87 5.11 21.59
C ALA A 144 8.52 3.72 21.47
N VAL A 145 7.85 2.81 20.77
CA VAL A 145 8.27 1.41 20.62
C VAL A 145 8.33 0.98 19.16
N SER A 146 9.43 0.31 18.79
CA SER A 146 9.59 -0.34 17.50
C SER A 146 10.15 -1.74 17.67
N CYS A 147 9.57 -2.71 16.98
CA CYS A 147 9.95 -4.12 17.11
C CYS A 147 9.47 -4.96 15.92
N ALA A 148 9.98 -6.19 15.78
CA ALA A 148 9.47 -7.18 14.85
C ALA A 148 8.64 -8.25 15.59
N VAL A 149 7.47 -8.58 15.04
CA VAL A 149 6.56 -9.58 15.61
C VAL A 149 6.15 -10.59 14.52
N PRO A 150 6.22 -11.91 14.78
CA PRO A 150 5.65 -12.91 13.88
C PRO A 150 4.15 -12.67 13.71
N VAL A 151 3.61 -12.83 12.50
CA VAL A 151 2.18 -12.57 12.28
C VAL A 151 1.25 -13.54 13.02
N ASP A 152 1.79 -14.68 13.46
CA ASP A 152 1.11 -15.74 14.21
C ASP A 152 1.46 -15.73 15.71
N ALA A 153 2.07 -14.64 16.22
CA ALA A 153 2.39 -14.53 17.63
C ALA A 153 1.12 -14.61 18.50
N PRO A 154 1.15 -15.35 19.63
CA PRO A 154 0.02 -15.40 20.57
C PRO A 154 -0.38 -14.00 21.05
N GLY A 155 -1.70 -13.78 21.16
CA GLY A 155 -2.27 -12.48 21.53
C GLY A 155 -2.57 -11.57 20.34
N ILE A 156 -2.31 -11.98 19.09
CA ILE A 156 -2.71 -11.23 17.91
C ILE A 156 -4.11 -11.65 17.43
N THR A 157 -5.00 -10.66 17.25
CA THR A 157 -6.29 -10.84 16.57
C THR A 157 -6.36 -9.95 15.33
N TYR A 158 -6.77 -10.53 14.21
CA TYR A 158 -7.00 -9.79 12.96
C TYR A 158 -8.50 -9.60 12.72
N ILE A 159 -8.91 -8.36 12.48
CA ILE A 159 -10.25 -8.04 11.98
C ILE A 159 -10.11 -7.57 10.54
N TYR A 160 -10.71 -8.32 9.61
CA TYR A 160 -10.61 -8.06 8.18
C TYR A 160 -11.45 -6.85 7.77
N GLY A 161 -10.85 -5.90 7.03
CA GLY A 161 -11.54 -4.73 6.48
C GLY A 161 -12.30 -5.05 5.20
N ARG A 162 -13.55 -4.59 5.08
CA ARG A 162 -14.33 -4.73 3.85
C ARG A 162 -13.88 -3.75 2.78
N GLN A 163 -13.91 -4.18 1.52
CA GLN A 163 -13.68 -3.35 0.34
C GLN A 163 -14.97 -3.20 -0.47
N SER A 164 -15.10 -2.14 -1.27
CA SER A 164 -16.25 -1.94 -2.13
C SER A 164 -16.46 -3.15 -3.07
N CYS A 165 -17.68 -3.69 -3.08
CA CYS A 165 -18.08 -4.85 -3.89
C CYS A 165 -17.22 -6.12 -3.65
N ASP A 166 -16.65 -6.29 -2.46
CA ASP A 166 -15.78 -7.43 -2.11
C ASP A 166 -16.41 -8.82 -2.29
N LEU A 167 -17.70 -8.97 -1.97
CA LEU A 167 -18.41 -10.24 -2.05
C LEU A 167 -18.50 -10.83 -3.47
N ARG A 168 -18.31 -10.03 -4.54
CA ARG A 168 -18.27 -10.56 -5.92
C ARG A 168 -17.13 -11.56 -6.12
N ALA A 169 -16.09 -11.49 -5.31
CA ALA A 169 -14.99 -12.47 -5.33
C ALA A 169 -15.40 -13.87 -4.86
N MET A 170 -16.52 -13.98 -4.13
CA MET A 170 -17.09 -15.24 -3.66
C MET A 170 -18.15 -15.80 -4.63
N GLU A 171 -18.56 -15.01 -5.62
CA GLU A 171 -19.51 -15.44 -6.64
C GLU A 171 -18.82 -16.34 -7.68
N PRO A 172 -19.53 -17.33 -8.28
CA PRO A 172 -18.97 -18.16 -9.33
C PRO A 172 -18.59 -17.36 -10.59
N GLY A 173 -17.48 -17.72 -11.23
CA GLY A 173 -16.97 -17.05 -12.42
C GLY A 173 -15.96 -15.94 -12.10
N ASP A 174 -15.48 -15.25 -13.14
CA ASP A 174 -14.36 -14.30 -13.03
C ASP A 174 -14.66 -12.93 -13.65
N ILE A 175 -15.76 -12.77 -14.38
CA ILE A 175 -16.05 -11.54 -15.14
C ILE A 175 -16.48 -10.39 -14.22
N ASP A 176 -17.45 -10.61 -13.32
CA ASP A 176 -17.99 -9.54 -12.47
C ASP A 176 -17.00 -9.03 -11.40
N GLN A 177 -15.91 -9.79 -11.18
CA GLN A 177 -14.81 -9.41 -10.31
C GLN A 177 -13.93 -8.31 -10.93
N GLY A 178 -13.94 -8.17 -12.26
CA GLY A 178 -13.08 -7.26 -13.03
C GLY A 178 -11.62 -7.72 -13.04
N ASN A 179 -10.93 -7.53 -11.92
CA ASN A 179 -9.62 -8.11 -11.66
C ASN A 179 -9.76 -9.35 -10.76
N ALA A 180 -10.02 -10.50 -11.37
CA ALA A 180 -10.32 -11.73 -10.64
C ALA A 180 -9.11 -12.35 -9.92
N LYS A 181 -7.90 -12.13 -10.44
CA LYS A 181 -6.70 -12.81 -9.95
C LYS A 181 -5.99 -12.07 -8.82
N PHE A 182 -6.08 -10.74 -8.80
CA PHE A 182 -5.28 -9.91 -7.90
C PHE A 182 -6.14 -8.90 -7.15
N GLY A 183 -5.92 -8.77 -5.84
CA GLY A 183 -6.56 -7.77 -4.98
C GLY A 183 -5.68 -7.33 -3.82
N GLY A 184 -6.11 -6.27 -3.14
CA GLY A 184 -5.52 -5.78 -1.88
C GLY A 184 -6.17 -6.43 -0.66
N GLN A 185 -5.58 -6.19 0.52
CA GLN A 185 -6.04 -6.68 1.81
C GLN A 185 -5.61 -5.70 2.88
N GLU A 186 -6.54 -5.32 3.74
CA GLU A 186 -6.29 -4.48 4.92
C GLU A 186 -6.94 -5.10 6.15
N THR A 187 -6.21 -5.15 7.27
CA THR A 187 -6.74 -5.61 8.56
C THR A 187 -6.58 -4.55 9.64
N MET A 188 -7.45 -4.60 10.65
CA MET A 188 -7.09 -4.12 11.99
C MET A 188 -6.34 -5.24 12.69
N THR A 189 -5.18 -4.92 13.26
CA THR A 189 -4.33 -5.87 13.98
C THR A 189 -4.33 -5.46 15.45
N ILE A 190 -4.98 -6.28 16.28
CA ILE A 190 -5.12 -6.08 17.72
C ILE A 190 -4.04 -6.88 18.43
N PHE A 191 -3.39 -6.26 19.42
CA PHE A 191 -2.38 -6.86 20.28
C PHE A 191 -2.95 -6.96 21.70
N GLU A 192 -3.20 -8.18 22.16
CA GLU A 192 -3.64 -8.52 23.51
C GLU A 192 -2.49 -9.21 24.24
N ASP A 193 -1.64 -8.42 24.89
CA ASP A 193 -0.48 -8.87 25.67
C ASP A 193 0.51 -9.73 24.88
N VAL A 194 0.90 -9.23 23.71
CA VAL A 194 1.84 -9.91 22.80
C VAL A 194 3.27 -9.74 23.32
N TYR A 195 3.93 -10.84 23.67
CA TYR A 195 5.32 -10.81 24.11
C TYR A 195 6.29 -10.69 22.92
N VAL A 196 7.29 -9.82 23.07
CA VAL A 196 8.39 -9.64 22.12
C VAL A 196 9.72 -9.84 22.85
N PRO A 197 10.57 -10.78 22.40
CA PRO A 197 11.87 -11.01 23.02
C PRO A 197 12.87 -9.89 22.65
N PRO A 198 13.89 -9.65 23.49
CA PRO A 198 14.78 -8.48 23.38
C PRO A 198 15.49 -8.36 22.03
N GLU A 199 15.83 -9.47 21.37
CA GLU A 199 16.48 -9.49 20.06
C GLU A 199 15.62 -8.90 18.93
N TYR A 200 14.31 -8.77 19.11
CA TYR A 200 13.40 -8.15 18.14
C TYR A 200 12.88 -6.78 18.59
N VAL A 201 13.43 -6.20 19.67
CA VAL A 201 13.14 -4.83 20.11
C VAL A 201 14.18 -3.87 19.53
N PHE A 202 13.71 -2.83 18.83
CA PHE A 202 14.52 -1.88 18.05
C PHE A 202 14.37 -0.41 18.49
N MET A 203 13.46 -0.14 19.43
CA MET A 203 13.26 1.14 20.12
C MET A 203 12.36 0.85 21.34
N ASP A 204 12.70 1.37 22.52
CA ASP A 204 11.93 1.26 23.76
C ASP A 204 12.07 2.52 24.62
N GLY A 205 11.36 3.57 24.24
CA GLY A 205 11.23 4.81 25.01
C GLY A 205 12.11 5.96 24.54
N GLU A 206 12.88 5.82 23.48
CA GLU A 206 13.69 6.90 22.90
C GLU A 206 12.84 7.86 22.04
N VAL A 207 11.96 8.62 22.72
CA VAL A 207 10.96 9.54 22.12
C VAL A 207 11.55 10.51 21.09
N ASP A 208 12.80 10.94 21.30
CA ASP A 208 13.56 11.84 20.44
C ASP A 208 13.66 11.39 18.97
N PHE A 209 13.55 10.08 18.72
CA PHE A 209 13.72 9.48 17.40
C PHE A 209 12.40 9.08 16.72
N THR A 210 11.26 9.27 17.38
CA THR A 210 9.94 8.91 16.82
C THR A 210 9.59 9.76 15.61
N GLN A 211 9.83 11.07 15.68
CA GLN A 211 9.58 11.99 14.56
C GLN A 211 10.47 11.66 13.35
N SER A 212 11.77 11.43 13.56
CA SER A 212 12.70 11.14 12.47
C SER A 212 12.40 9.78 11.82
N LEU A 213 11.98 8.78 12.60
CA LEU A 213 11.49 7.51 12.06
C LEU A 213 10.28 7.70 11.15
N VAL A 214 9.26 8.45 11.61
CA VAL A 214 8.06 8.75 10.81
C VAL A 214 8.43 9.51 9.54
N GLU A 215 9.31 10.52 9.64
CA GLU A 215 9.77 11.29 8.48
C GLU A 215 10.48 10.40 7.45
N ARG A 216 11.40 9.54 7.89
CA ARG A 216 12.14 8.63 7.00
C ARG A 216 11.23 7.61 6.34
N PHE A 217 10.41 6.92 7.12
CA PHE A 217 9.43 5.96 6.59
C PHE A 217 8.50 6.62 5.58
N THR A 218 7.95 7.80 5.91
CA THR A 218 7.07 8.50 4.99
C THR A 218 7.80 9.01 3.75
N ALA A 219 9.07 9.43 3.83
CA ALA A 219 9.85 9.80 2.65
C ALA A 219 10.00 8.62 1.67
N TYR A 220 10.36 7.42 2.17
CA TYR A 220 10.39 6.22 1.34
C TYR A 220 9.00 5.88 0.77
N HIS A 221 7.99 5.82 1.62
CA HIS A 221 6.68 5.32 1.22
C HIS A 221 5.92 6.29 0.32
N ARG A 222 6.10 7.61 0.49
CA ARG A 222 5.44 8.65 -0.32
C ARG A 222 5.86 8.60 -1.79
N ARG A 223 7.13 8.27 -2.09
CA ARG A 223 7.59 8.02 -3.47
C ARG A 223 7.28 6.60 -3.94
N SER A 224 7.14 5.62 -3.04
CA SER A 224 6.71 4.25 -3.40
C SER A 224 5.31 4.20 -4.04
N TYR A 225 4.53 5.29 -3.96
CA TYR A 225 3.28 5.45 -4.72
C TYR A 225 3.47 5.53 -6.24
N VAL A 226 4.70 5.47 -6.75
CA VAL A 226 4.95 5.16 -8.18
C VAL A 226 4.32 3.83 -8.62
N CYS A 227 4.04 2.90 -7.69
CA CYS A 227 3.19 1.75 -7.97
C CYS A 227 1.82 2.12 -8.56
N LYS A 228 1.24 3.25 -8.14
CA LYS A 228 -0.02 3.77 -8.69
C LYS A 228 0.14 4.20 -10.15
N ALA A 229 1.32 4.63 -10.56
CA ALA A 229 1.57 4.89 -11.98
C ALA A 229 1.46 3.61 -12.82
N GLY A 230 1.85 2.46 -12.26
CA GLY A 230 1.65 1.16 -12.91
C GLY A 230 0.16 0.79 -13.03
N LEU A 231 -0.66 1.11 -12.02
CA LEU A 231 -2.11 0.94 -12.08
C LEU A 231 -2.73 1.92 -13.09
N GLY A 232 -2.23 3.14 -13.17
CA GLY A 232 -2.64 4.13 -14.18
C GLY A 232 -2.33 3.68 -15.60
N ASP A 233 -1.24 2.93 -15.81
CA ASP A 233 -0.93 2.31 -17.11
C ASP A 233 -1.99 1.25 -17.48
N VAL A 234 -2.44 0.43 -16.52
CA VAL A 234 -3.55 -0.53 -16.71
C VAL A 234 -4.85 0.21 -17.01
N MET A 235 -5.16 1.28 -16.27
CA MET A 235 -6.36 2.09 -16.48
C MET A 235 -6.37 2.75 -17.86
N LEU A 236 -5.24 3.32 -18.30
CA LEU A 236 -5.06 3.90 -19.63
C LEU A 236 -5.31 2.84 -20.72
N GLY A 237 -4.72 1.65 -20.56
CA GLY A 237 -4.95 0.52 -21.46
C GLY A 237 -6.41 0.09 -21.52
N ALA A 238 -7.09 0.03 -20.37
CA ALA A 238 -8.50 -0.31 -20.30
C ALA A 238 -9.40 0.73 -20.96
N ALA A 239 -9.14 2.02 -20.72
CA ALA A 239 -9.85 3.14 -21.33
C ALA A 239 -9.66 3.17 -22.86
N ALA A 240 -8.44 2.95 -23.35
CA ALA A 240 -8.17 2.85 -24.79
C ALA A 240 -8.88 1.62 -25.41
N THR A 241 -8.88 0.48 -24.72
CA THR A 241 -9.50 -0.76 -25.18
C THR A 241 -11.02 -0.60 -25.29
N VAL A 242 -11.68 -0.04 -24.27
CA VAL A 242 -13.15 0.16 -24.31
C VAL A 242 -13.54 1.17 -25.40
N ALA A 243 -12.72 2.20 -25.65
CA ALA A 243 -12.95 3.14 -26.74
C ALA A 243 -12.85 2.48 -28.13
N ASP A 244 -11.92 1.53 -28.33
CA ASP A 244 -11.86 0.74 -29.57
C ASP A 244 -13.04 -0.23 -29.68
N TYR A 245 -13.41 -0.91 -28.59
CA TYR A 245 -14.57 -1.81 -28.56
C TYR A 245 -15.89 -1.10 -28.85
N ASN A 246 -16.00 0.17 -28.44
CA ASN A 246 -17.14 1.04 -28.78
C ASN A 246 -17.04 1.65 -30.18
N GLY A 247 -15.90 1.51 -30.88
CA GLY A 247 -15.71 1.99 -32.26
C GLY A 247 -15.40 3.48 -32.39
N VAL A 248 -15.03 4.15 -31.30
CA VAL A 248 -14.87 5.62 -31.23
C VAL A 248 -13.43 6.09 -30.98
N ALA A 249 -12.46 5.17 -30.97
CA ALA A 249 -11.03 5.46 -30.70
C ALA A 249 -10.41 6.56 -31.60
N LYS A 250 -11.00 6.87 -32.75
CA LYS A 250 -10.49 7.92 -33.65
C LYS A 250 -10.99 9.34 -33.32
N ALA A 251 -12.04 9.48 -32.52
CA ALA A 251 -12.61 10.78 -32.16
C ALA A 251 -11.58 11.63 -31.38
N SER A 252 -11.51 12.93 -31.69
CA SER A 252 -10.51 13.84 -31.12
C SER A 252 -10.60 13.93 -29.61
N HIS A 253 -11.80 14.14 -29.08
CA HIS A 253 -12.04 14.24 -27.62
C HIS A 253 -11.73 12.92 -26.87
N ILE A 254 -11.75 11.77 -27.54
CA ILE A 254 -11.36 10.49 -26.94
C ILE A 254 -9.83 10.43 -26.81
N LYS A 255 -9.11 10.77 -27.89
CA LYS A 255 -7.64 10.81 -27.89
C LYS A 255 -7.10 11.82 -26.88
N ASP A 256 -7.72 12.98 -26.80
CA ASP A 256 -7.33 14.04 -25.88
C ASP A 256 -7.42 13.58 -24.41
N LYS A 257 -8.52 12.93 -24.03
CA LYS A 257 -8.67 12.33 -22.68
C LYS A 257 -7.65 11.23 -22.40
N LEU A 258 -7.30 10.40 -23.39
CA LEU A 258 -6.26 9.38 -23.23
C LEU A 258 -4.87 10.00 -23.04
N VAL A 259 -4.58 11.10 -23.74
CA VAL A 259 -3.35 11.89 -23.55
C VAL A 259 -3.33 12.50 -22.15
N GLU A 260 -4.46 13.06 -21.68
CA GLU A 260 -4.57 13.61 -20.33
C GLU A 260 -4.31 12.54 -19.26
N ILE A 261 -4.91 11.35 -19.40
CA ILE A 261 -4.61 10.21 -18.50
C ILE A 261 -3.11 9.90 -18.47
N ALA A 262 -2.46 9.81 -19.64
CA ALA A 262 -1.03 9.54 -19.72
C ALA A 262 -0.20 10.66 -19.07
N TYR A 263 -0.54 11.93 -19.33
CA TYR A 263 0.12 13.10 -18.76
C TYR A 263 0.03 13.10 -17.22
N LEU A 264 -1.17 12.93 -16.66
CA LEU A 264 -1.37 12.89 -15.22
C LEU A 264 -0.63 11.71 -14.57
N ASN A 265 -0.61 10.56 -15.24
CA ASN A 265 0.06 9.37 -14.75
C ASN A 265 1.60 9.53 -14.71
N GLU A 266 2.18 10.12 -15.76
CA GLU A 266 3.63 10.38 -15.81
C GLU A 266 4.08 11.48 -14.84
N ASN A 267 3.19 12.39 -14.41
CA ASN A 267 3.52 13.35 -13.34
C ASN A 267 3.78 12.63 -11.99
N ILE A 268 3.03 11.57 -11.69
CA ILE A 268 3.29 10.71 -10.51
C ILE A 268 4.64 10.01 -10.67
N ALA A 269 4.86 9.36 -11.83
CA ALA A 269 6.09 8.61 -12.06
C ALA A 269 7.33 9.51 -12.04
N GLY A 270 7.29 10.65 -12.72
CA GLY A 270 8.39 11.61 -12.80
C GLY A 270 8.78 12.17 -11.43
N THR A 271 7.81 12.53 -10.59
CA THR A 271 8.10 13.06 -9.25
C THR A 271 8.66 12.00 -8.29
N ALA A 272 8.21 10.74 -8.39
CA ALA A 272 8.80 9.62 -7.65
C ALA A 272 10.25 9.31 -8.09
N MET A 273 10.51 9.35 -9.40
CA MET A 273 11.85 9.14 -9.95
C MET A 273 12.80 10.27 -9.53
N ALA A 274 12.35 11.53 -9.58
CA ALA A 274 13.12 12.67 -9.10
C ALA A 274 13.50 12.52 -7.61
N SER A 275 12.55 12.06 -6.77
CA SER A 275 12.84 11.74 -5.37
C SER A 275 13.88 10.65 -5.19
N SER A 276 13.83 9.62 -6.04
CA SER A 276 14.78 8.50 -6.00
C SER A 276 16.19 8.93 -6.42
N TYR A 277 16.33 9.67 -7.54
CA TYR A 277 17.61 10.20 -8.02
C TYR A 277 18.23 11.24 -7.07
N GLY A 278 17.39 12.00 -6.35
CA GLY A 278 17.86 12.96 -5.35
C GLY A 278 18.29 12.34 -4.01
N GLY A 279 18.25 11.01 -3.91
CA GLY A 279 18.58 10.30 -2.67
C GLY A 279 20.02 10.49 -2.20
N LYS A 280 20.21 10.46 -0.88
CA LYS A 280 21.50 10.69 -0.22
C LYS A 280 21.78 9.61 0.83
N ALA A 281 23.05 9.28 1.01
CA ALA A 281 23.49 8.39 2.08
C ALA A 281 23.14 8.98 3.46
N THR A 282 22.65 8.14 4.36
CA THR A 282 22.50 8.43 5.79
C THR A 282 23.81 8.13 6.53
N PRO A 283 23.97 8.53 7.80
CA PRO A 283 25.11 8.13 8.62
C PRO A 283 25.33 6.62 8.74
N SER A 284 24.25 5.83 8.60
CA SER A 284 24.29 4.35 8.61
C SER A 284 24.66 3.72 7.26
N GLY A 285 24.98 4.54 6.25
CA GLY A 285 25.40 4.11 4.91
C GLY A 285 24.27 3.86 3.91
N ASN A 286 23.04 3.56 4.36
CA ASN A 286 21.92 3.37 3.44
C ASN A 286 21.41 4.69 2.84
N PHE A 287 20.65 4.63 1.75
CA PHE A 287 20.21 5.83 1.01
C PHE A 287 18.77 6.22 1.29
N LEU A 288 18.56 7.44 1.80
CA LEU A 288 17.25 8.08 1.98
C LEU A 288 16.88 8.88 0.72
N PRO A 289 15.66 8.76 0.17
CA PRO A 289 15.22 9.55 -0.98
C PRO A 289 15.08 11.04 -0.63
N ASP A 290 15.04 11.90 -1.66
CA ASP A 290 14.74 13.32 -1.45
C ASP A 290 13.32 13.48 -0.88
N VAL A 291 13.26 14.01 0.34
CA VAL A 291 12.03 14.13 1.15
C VAL A 291 11.03 15.10 0.50
N MET A 292 11.50 16.21 -0.07
CA MET A 292 10.62 17.21 -0.67
C MET A 292 9.94 16.63 -1.92
N MET A 293 10.70 16.00 -2.81
CA MET A 293 10.15 15.37 -4.00
C MET A 293 9.25 14.18 -3.67
N ALA A 294 9.54 13.43 -2.59
CA ALA A 294 8.63 12.40 -2.09
C ALA A 294 7.29 13.00 -1.67
N ASN A 295 7.30 14.15 -0.97
CA ASN A 295 6.08 14.87 -0.59
C ASN A 295 5.27 15.33 -1.80
N ILE A 296 5.94 15.92 -2.80
CA ILE A 296 5.30 16.32 -4.06
C ILE A 296 4.68 15.12 -4.78
N CYS A 297 5.41 14.01 -4.87
CA CYS A 297 4.90 12.76 -5.45
C CYS A 297 3.60 12.31 -4.76
N LYS A 298 3.61 12.18 -3.43
CA LYS A 298 2.39 11.77 -2.72
C LYS A 298 1.27 12.79 -2.87
N HIS A 299 1.57 14.09 -2.86
CA HIS A 299 0.56 15.13 -3.01
C HIS A 299 -0.13 15.09 -4.38
N ASN A 300 0.60 14.77 -5.45
CA ASN A 300 0.00 14.50 -6.75
C ASN A 300 -0.88 13.24 -6.70
N VAL A 301 -0.41 12.18 -6.05
CA VAL A 301 -1.14 10.92 -5.91
C VAL A 301 -2.47 11.07 -5.18
N THR A 302 -2.64 12.07 -4.29
CA THR A 302 -3.96 12.28 -3.64
C THR A 302 -5.00 12.94 -4.54
N LYS A 303 -4.65 13.28 -5.79
CA LYS A 303 -5.51 14.04 -6.71
C LYS A 303 -5.64 13.35 -8.06
N LEU A 304 -4.51 13.03 -8.68
CA LEU A 304 -4.47 12.62 -10.08
C LEU A 304 -5.15 11.27 -10.36
N PRO A 305 -5.07 10.24 -9.50
CA PRO A 305 -5.80 8.98 -9.69
C PRO A 305 -7.32 9.16 -9.78
N TYR A 306 -7.89 10.12 -9.03
CA TYR A 306 -9.32 10.43 -9.09
C TYR A 306 -9.72 11.01 -10.45
N GLU A 307 -8.92 11.92 -11.01
CA GLU A 307 -9.20 12.49 -12.33
C GLU A 307 -8.99 11.47 -13.45
N ILE A 308 -7.94 10.64 -13.35
CA ILE A 308 -7.71 9.51 -14.27
C ILE A 308 -8.92 8.56 -14.25
N SER A 309 -9.42 8.23 -13.07
CA SER A 309 -10.62 7.39 -12.88
C SER A 309 -11.86 8.01 -13.52
N ARG A 310 -12.11 9.30 -13.27
CA ARG A 310 -13.23 10.04 -13.86
C ARG A 310 -13.18 10.03 -15.39
N LEU A 311 -12.01 10.27 -15.98
CA LEU A 311 -11.80 10.22 -17.43
C LEU A 311 -12.02 8.82 -17.99
N ALA A 312 -11.55 7.77 -17.30
CA ALA A 312 -11.78 6.38 -17.72
C ALA A 312 -13.27 6.00 -17.72
N GLN A 313 -14.03 6.45 -16.70
CA GLN A 313 -15.48 6.25 -16.64
C GLN A 313 -16.22 6.94 -17.79
N ASP A 314 -15.85 8.18 -18.10
CA ASP A 314 -16.37 8.95 -19.24
C ASP A 314 -16.12 8.21 -20.57
N LEU A 315 -14.89 7.74 -20.78
CA LEU A 315 -14.51 6.97 -21.97
C LEU A 315 -15.24 5.63 -22.10
N ALA A 316 -15.56 4.98 -20.98
CA ALA A 316 -16.22 3.68 -20.97
C ALA A 316 -17.73 3.77 -21.26
N GLY A 317 -18.37 4.87 -20.83
CA GLY A 317 -19.81 5.09 -20.93
C GLY A 317 -20.63 4.32 -19.88
N GLY A 318 -21.93 4.58 -19.82
CA GLY A 318 -22.78 4.17 -18.68
C GLY A 318 -22.90 2.67 -18.41
N LEU A 319 -22.47 1.80 -19.32
CA LEU A 319 -22.56 0.35 -19.13
C LEU A 319 -21.63 -0.14 -17.99
N ILE A 320 -20.59 0.60 -17.59
CA ILE A 320 -19.74 0.22 -16.45
C ILE A 320 -20.51 0.10 -15.12
N VAL A 321 -21.66 0.77 -14.99
CA VAL A 321 -22.50 0.75 -13.77
C VAL A 321 -23.87 0.10 -13.99
N THR A 322 -24.21 -0.27 -15.22
CA THR A 322 -25.50 -0.90 -15.55
C THR A 322 -25.37 -2.26 -16.22
N LEU A 323 -24.15 -2.78 -16.38
CA LEU A 323 -23.91 -4.10 -16.98
C LEU A 323 -24.58 -5.20 -16.13
N PRO A 324 -25.44 -6.05 -16.73
CA PRO A 324 -26.01 -7.20 -16.05
C PRO A 324 -24.93 -8.17 -15.52
N ALA A 325 -25.27 -8.92 -14.47
CA ALA A 325 -24.36 -9.89 -13.87
C ALA A 325 -23.99 -11.01 -14.86
N ASP A 326 -22.80 -11.58 -14.74
CA ASP A 326 -22.28 -12.64 -15.60
C ASP A 326 -23.21 -13.87 -15.64
N LYS A 327 -23.86 -14.18 -14.52
CA LYS A 327 -24.85 -15.26 -14.45
C LYS A 327 -26.02 -15.09 -15.43
N GLU A 328 -26.42 -13.85 -15.74
CA GLU A 328 -27.52 -13.58 -16.68
C GLU A 328 -27.14 -13.90 -18.13
N PHE A 329 -25.84 -13.89 -18.45
CA PHE A 329 -25.35 -14.30 -19.78
C PHE A 329 -25.42 -15.82 -19.98
N ARG A 330 -25.51 -16.58 -18.89
CA ARG A 330 -25.67 -18.04 -18.90
C ARG A 330 -27.13 -18.48 -18.82
N ASN A 331 -28.06 -17.54 -18.74
CA ASN A 331 -29.49 -17.82 -18.73
C ASN A 331 -29.98 -18.10 -20.17
N ASP A 332 -30.75 -19.17 -20.38
CA ASP A 332 -31.21 -19.59 -21.71
C ASP A 332 -32.12 -18.56 -22.41
N VAL A 333 -32.78 -17.70 -21.64
CA VAL A 333 -33.69 -16.65 -22.15
C VAL A 333 -32.96 -15.32 -22.29
N ALA A 334 -32.32 -14.84 -21.22
CA ALA A 334 -31.66 -13.52 -21.20
C ALA A 334 -30.33 -13.53 -21.96
N GLY A 335 -29.54 -14.62 -21.88
CA GLY A 335 -28.20 -14.72 -22.47
C GLY A 335 -28.18 -14.39 -23.97
N PRO A 336 -29.01 -15.04 -24.82
CA PRO A 336 -29.07 -14.70 -26.25
C PRO A 336 -29.46 -13.24 -26.52
N MET A 337 -30.31 -12.63 -25.68
CA MET A 337 -30.68 -11.22 -25.82
C MET A 337 -29.52 -10.29 -25.47
N LEU A 338 -28.82 -10.59 -24.37
CA LEU A 338 -27.66 -9.82 -23.93
C LEU A 338 -26.51 -9.90 -24.95
N GLU A 339 -26.22 -11.09 -25.47
CA GLU A 339 -25.24 -11.30 -26.54
C GLU A 339 -25.60 -10.57 -27.84
N LYS A 340 -26.89 -10.35 -28.11
CA LYS A 340 -27.36 -9.57 -29.26
C LYS A 340 -27.22 -8.06 -29.01
N TYR A 341 -27.75 -7.56 -27.91
CA TYR A 341 -27.93 -6.12 -27.67
C TYR A 341 -26.68 -5.41 -27.12
N LEU A 342 -25.72 -6.14 -26.57
CA LEU A 342 -24.49 -5.56 -26.01
C LEU A 342 -23.29 -5.60 -26.97
N LYS A 343 -23.51 -5.93 -28.25
CA LYS A 343 -22.49 -5.89 -29.30
C LYS A 343 -21.88 -4.49 -29.45
N GLY A 344 -20.55 -4.45 -29.53
CA GLY A 344 -19.79 -3.25 -29.88
C GLY A 344 -19.43 -3.21 -31.37
N LYS A 345 -18.26 -2.65 -31.67
CA LYS A 345 -17.64 -2.66 -33.01
C LYS A 345 -17.57 -4.07 -33.58
N LYS A 346 -17.78 -4.20 -34.90
CA LYS A 346 -17.67 -5.49 -35.63
C LYS A 346 -16.32 -6.17 -35.33
N GLY A 347 -16.36 -7.44 -34.95
CA GLY A 347 -15.18 -8.26 -34.61
C GLY A 347 -14.88 -8.34 -33.11
N VAL A 348 -15.54 -7.55 -32.28
CA VAL A 348 -15.40 -7.60 -30.81
C VAL A 348 -16.44 -8.55 -30.22
N THR A 349 -16.00 -9.49 -29.37
CA THR A 349 -16.91 -10.37 -28.63
C THR A 349 -17.56 -9.61 -27.47
N VAL A 350 -18.82 -9.93 -27.16
CA VAL A 350 -19.52 -9.30 -26.02
C VAL A 350 -18.80 -9.61 -24.72
N GLU A 351 -18.31 -10.84 -24.54
CA GLU A 351 -17.51 -11.21 -23.37
C GLU A 351 -16.30 -10.30 -23.15
N ASN A 352 -15.47 -10.05 -24.17
CA ASN A 352 -14.29 -9.20 -24.01
C ASN A 352 -14.68 -7.75 -23.66
N ARG A 353 -15.78 -7.25 -24.23
CA ARG A 353 -16.32 -5.94 -23.89
C ARG A 353 -16.80 -5.88 -22.44
N ARG A 354 -17.42 -6.94 -21.92
CA ARG A 354 -17.83 -7.05 -20.51
C ARG A 354 -16.64 -7.06 -19.57
N ARG A 355 -15.64 -7.90 -19.86
CA ARG A 355 -14.41 -8.02 -19.05
C ARG A 355 -13.72 -6.68 -18.88
N ILE A 356 -13.57 -5.89 -19.96
CA ILE A 356 -12.90 -4.59 -19.86
C ILE A 356 -13.74 -3.55 -19.10
N LEU A 357 -15.06 -3.56 -19.26
CA LEU A 357 -15.96 -2.69 -18.49
C LEU A 357 -15.91 -3.02 -16.99
N ARG A 358 -15.88 -4.31 -16.63
CA ARG A 358 -15.74 -4.77 -15.25
C ARG A 358 -14.38 -4.45 -14.66
N LEU A 359 -13.31 -4.45 -15.45
CA LEU A 359 -12.00 -3.99 -14.97
C LEU A 359 -12.02 -2.50 -14.60
N ILE A 360 -12.61 -1.65 -15.44
CA ILE A 360 -12.76 -0.21 -15.16
C ILE A 360 -13.66 -0.01 -13.93
N GLU A 361 -14.78 -0.71 -13.82
CA GLU A 361 -15.64 -0.67 -12.63
C GLU A 361 -14.85 -1.07 -11.37
N ASN A 362 -14.12 -2.19 -11.41
CA ASN A 362 -13.34 -2.71 -10.30
C ASN A 362 -12.29 -1.70 -9.80
N MET A 363 -11.60 -1.01 -10.72
CA MET A 363 -10.53 -0.07 -10.39
C MET A 363 -11.02 1.34 -10.05
N THR A 364 -12.29 1.68 -10.35
CA THR A 364 -12.84 3.02 -10.08
C THR A 364 -13.91 3.07 -8.99
N MET A 365 -14.57 1.94 -8.70
CA MET A 365 -15.66 1.84 -7.71
C MET A 365 -15.64 0.54 -6.90
N GLY A 366 -14.95 -0.49 -7.39
CA GLY A 366 -14.87 -1.81 -6.75
C GLY A 366 -13.64 -1.99 -5.86
N ARG A 367 -13.22 -3.25 -5.70
CA ARG A 367 -12.17 -3.65 -4.74
C ARG A 367 -10.85 -2.94 -4.96
N ASN A 368 -10.42 -2.77 -6.20
CA ASN A 368 -9.12 -2.20 -6.51
C ASN A 368 -9.12 -0.67 -6.45
N ALA A 369 -10.29 -0.04 -6.38
CA ALA A 369 -10.40 1.40 -6.13
C ALA A 369 -9.80 1.79 -4.77
N VAL A 370 -9.97 0.95 -3.74
CA VAL A 370 -9.39 1.15 -2.39
C VAL A 370 -7.85 1.25 -2.45
N GLY A 371 -7.25 0.47 -3.34
CA GLY A 371 -5.82 0.45 -3.56
C GLY A 371 -5.33 1.40 -4.65
N TYR A 372 -6.19 2.19 -5.30
CA TYR A 372 -5.79 3.05 -6.43
C TYR A 372 -6.13 4.53 -6.20
N LEU A 373 -7.35 4.81 -5.72
CA LEU A 373 -7.87 6.15 -5.50
C LEU A 373 -7.38 6.75 -4.18
#